data_AF-A0A7Y4IJM8-F1
#
_entry.id   AF-A0A7Y4IJM8-F1
#
_cell.length_a   1.000
_cell.length_b   1.000
_cell.length_c   1.000
_cell.angle_alpha   90.00
_cell.angle_beta   90.00
_cell.angle_gamma   90.00
#
_symmetry.space_group_name_H-M   'P 1'
#
loop_
_entity.id
_entity.type
_entity.pdbx_description
1 polymer ?
#
loop_
_entity_poly.entity_id
_entity_poly.type
_entity_poly.pdbx_seq_one_letter_code
_entity_poly.pdbx_strand_id
1 'polypeptide(L)'
;MAPRKTAKQQQEEKFNAGWRAQVEFEQEVRRLKSRKEAADFVESGPRQGQPGGQLYTNFGAFLNDLDPSSASDWERQLYIEFRERTTAAKRKKQGSESAEQTDG
;
A
#
# COMPACT_ATOMS: atom_id res chain seq x y z
N MET A 1 37.37 -9.72 15.11
CA MET A 1 36.23 -9.71 16.04
C MET A 1 35.45 -8.42 15.76
N ALA A 2 34.27 -8.48 15.15
CA ALA A 2 33.52 -7.27 14.81
C ALA A 2 32.93 -6.64 16.09
N PRO A 3 32.97 -5.31 16.26
CA PRO A 3 32.42 -4.66 17.44
C PRO A 3 30.91 -4.89 17.53
N ARG A 4 30.43 -5.32 18.71
CA ARG A 4 28.98 -5.46 18.99
C ARG A 4 28.34 -4.08 18.96
N LYS A 5 27.33 -3.92 18.10
CA LYS A 5 26.54 -2.69 17.98
C LYS A 5 25.85 -2.36 19.30
N THR A 6 25.86 -1.09 19.69
CA THR A 6 25.18 -0.63 20.90
C THR A 6 23.66 -0.66 20.72
N ALA A 7 22.90 -0.74 21.82
CA ALA A 7 21.43 -0.72 21.78
C ALA A 7 20.87 0.51 21.05
N LYS A 8 21.54 1.66 21.18
CA LYS A 8 21.21 2.90 20.48
C LYS A 8 21.36 2.79 18.96
N GLN A 9 22.47 2.19 18.48
CA GLN A 9 22.69 1.96 17.05
C GLN A 9 21.63 1.02 16.47
N GLN A 10 21.26 -0.04 17.20
CA GLN A 10 20.19 -0.96 16.75
C GLN A 10 18.82 -0.27 16.69
N GLN A 11 18.54 0.68 17.59
CA GLN A 11 17.29 1.43 17.60
C GLN A 11 17.22 2.42 16.42
N GLU A 12 18.32 3.13 16.14
CA GLU A 12 18.45 4.00 14.97
C GLU A 12 18.29 3.24 13.66
N GLU A 13 18.91 2.05 13.54
CA GLU A 13 18.76 1.20 12.36
C GLU A 13 17.32 0.75 12.15
N LYS A 14 16.61 0.36 13.23
CA LYS A 14 15.20 -0.02 13.16
C LYS A 14 14.31 1.16 12.76
N PHE A 15 14.56 2.34 13.30
CA PHE A 15 13.83 3.55 12.95
C PHE A 15 14.03 3.91 11.47
N ASN A 16 15.29 3.93 11.01
CA ASN A 16 15.62 4.20 9.62
C ASN A 16 15.04 3.15 8.66
N ALA A 17 15.02 1.88 9.04
CA ALA A 17 14.39 0.82 8.26
C ALA A 17 12.87 0.99 8.19
N GLY A 18 12.22 1.37 9.29
CA GLY A 18 10.79 1.67 9.32
C GLY A 18 10.42 2.86 8.43
N TRP A 19 11.19 3.94 8.51
CA TRP A 19 11.00 5.13 7.67
C TRP A 19 11.15 4.81 6.18
N ARG A 20 12.21 4.09 5.79
CA ARG A 20 12.42 3.66 4.40
C ARG A 20 11.27 2.80 3.91
N ALA A 21 10.84 1.82 4.71
CA ALA A 21 9.72 0.96 4.36
C ALA A 21 8.43 1.76 4.15
N GLN A 22 8.19 2.80 4.95
CA GLN A 22 7.03 3.69 4.78
C GLN A 22 7.08 4.46 3.46
N VAL A 23 8.25 5.05 3.13
CA VAL A 23 8.44 5.80 1.89
C VAL A 23 8.32 4.90 0.66
N GLU A 24 8.92 3.71 0.68
CA GLU A 24 8.84 2.74 -0.40
C GLU A 24 7.40 2.23 -0.59
N PHE A 25 6.72 1.90 0.52
CA PHE A 25 5.34 1.48 0.51
C PHE A 25 4.42 2.51 -0.15
N GLU A 26 4.55 3.77 0.23
CA GLU A 26 3.76 4.86 -0.37
C GLU A 26 3.97 4.97 -1.88
N GLN A 27 5.23 4.93 -2.32
CA GLN A 27 5.55 5.02 -3.75
C GLN A 27 4.94 3.87 -4.54
N GLU A 28 5.02 2.64 -4.02
CA GLU A 28 4.43 1.48 -4.67
C GLU A 28 2.90 1.59 -4.70
N VAL A 29 2.25 1.93 -3.59
CA VAL A 29 0.79 2.10 -3.57
C VAL A 29 0.32 3.15 -4.58
N ARG A 30 1.07 4.23 -4.78
CA ARG A 30 0.79 5.25 -5.81
C ARG A 30 0.96 4.73 -7.25
N ARG A 31 1.79 3.71 -7.48
CA ARG A 31 2.02 3.07 -8.79
C ARG A 31 0.95 2.04 -9.16
N LEU A 32 0.30 1.43 -8.17
CA LEU A 32 -0.73 0.41 -8.39
C LEU A 32 -1.89 0.95 -9.23
N LYS A 33 -2.34 0.16 -10.21
CA LYS A 33 -3.39 0.52 -11.16
C LYS A 33 -4.68 -0.27 -10.96
N SER A 34 -4.66 -1.32 -10.16
CA SER A 34 -5.84 -2.16 -9.93
C SER A 34 -5.85 -2.79 -8.54
N ARG A 35 -7.04 -3.24 -8.10
CA ARG A 35 -7.22 -4.00 -6.86
C ARG A 35 -6.47 -5.34 -6.89
N LYS A 36 -6.29 -5.95 -8.07
CA LYS A 36 -5.53 -7.19 -8.23
C LYS A 36 -4.04 -6.96 -7.95
N GLU A 37 -3.43 -5.96 -8.60
CA GLU A 37 -2.04 -5.59 -8.33
C GLU A 37 -1.82 -5.22 -6.85
N ALA A 38 -2.81 -4.56 -6.24
CA ALA A 38 -2.77 -4.24 -4.81
C ALA A 38 -2.80 -5.48 -3.91
N ALA A 39 -3.61 -6.49 -4.26
CA ALA A 39 -3.62 -7.77 -3.54
C ALA A 39 -2.28 -8.49 -3.68
N ASP A 40 -1.75 -8.61 -4.91
CA ASP A 40 -0.44 -9.23 -5.18
C ASP A 40 0.70 -8.50 -4.43
N PHE A 41 0.62 -7.17 -4.36
CA PHE A 41 1.55 -6.33 -3.61
C PHE A 41 1.49 -6.58 -2.09
N VAL A 42 0.28 -6.72 -1.53
CA VAL A 42 0.10 -7.09 -0.11
C VAL A 42 0.66 -8.48 0.18
N GLU A 43 0.39 -9.45 -0.68
CA GLU A 43 0.83 -10.84 -0.51
C GLU A 43 2.35 -11.02 -0.61
N SER A 44 3.01 -10.22 -1.46
CA SER A 44 4.46 -10.22 -1.62
C SER A 44 5.21 -9.41 -0.55
N GLY A 45 4.47 -8.72 0.32
CA GLY A 45 5.01 -7.82 1.33
C GLY A 45 5.77 -8.48 2.49
N PRO A 46 6.51 -7.68 3.28
CA PRO A 46 7.11 -8.13 4.52
C PRO A 46 6.06 -8.66 5.51
N ARG A 47 6.41 -9.74 6.23
CA ARG A 47 5.56 -10.32 7.28
C ARG A 47 5.44 -9.37 8.48
N GLN A 48 4.39 -9.56 9.29
CA GLN A 48 4.27 -8.87 10.58
C GLN A 48 5.53 -9.08 11.44
N GLY A 49 5.99 -7.99 12.08
CA GLY A 49 7.23 -7.95 12.86
C GLY A 49 8.48 -7.56 12.05
N GLN A 50 8.40 -7.49 10.73
CA GLN A 50 9.43 -6.87 9.89
C GLN A 50 9.16 -5.37 9.67
N PRO A 51 10.18 -4.56 9.35
CA PRO A 51 9.99 -3.16 8.99
C PRO A 51 8.92 -3.00 7.90
N GLY A 52 7.92 -2.17 8.16
CA GLY A 52 6.80 -1.94 7.25
C GLY A 52 5.72 -3.02 7.20
N GLY A 53 5.89 -4.20 7.82
CA GLY A 53 4.91 -5.30 7.72
C GLY A 53 3.49 -4.95 8.22
N GLN A 54 3.38 -3.99 9.14
CA GLN A 54 2.09 -3.47 9.59
C GLN A 54 1.36 -2.71 8.46
N LEU A 55 2.08 -1.96 7.62
CA LEU A 55 1.51 -1.19 6.51
C LEU A 55 0.81 -2.12 5.51
N TYR A 56 1.49 -3.23 5.16
CA TYR A 56 0.96 -4.25 4.24
C TYR A 56 -0.26 -4.95 4.86
N THR A 57 -0.21 -5.27 6.15
CA THR A 57 -1.36 -5.86 6.87
C THR A 57 -2.57 -4.92 6.84
N ASN A 58 -2.37 -3.65 7.21
CA ASN A 58 -3.45 -2.66 7.26
C ASN A 58 -4.03 -2.41 5.87
N PHE A 59 -3.18 -2.29 4.85
CA PHE A 59 -3.61 -2.11 3.48
C PHE A 59 -4.38 -3.32 2.94
N GLY A 60 -3.96 -4.54 3.27
CA GLY A 60 -4.72 -5.76 3.00
C GLY A 60 -6.10 -5.76 3.66
N ALA A 61 -6.22 -5.26 4.89
CA ALA A 61 -7.51 -5.11 5.55
C ALA A 61 -8.41 -4.10 4.82
N PHE A 62 -7.87 -2.94 4.43
CA PHE A 62 -8.60 -1.96 3.62
C PHE A 62 -9.06 -2.53 2.28
N LEU A 63 -8.23 -3.33 1.60
CA LEU A 63 -8.59 -4.04 0.37
C LEU A 63 -9.68 -5.09 0.57
N ASN A 64 -10.02 -5.45 1.81
CA ASN A 64 -11.15 -6.32 2.15
C ASN A 64 -12.32 -5.52 2.75
N ASP A 65 -12.31 -4.20 2.57
CA ASP A 65 -13.31 -3.26 3.11
C ASP A 65 -13.43 -3.34 4.65
N LEU A 66 -12.34 -3.75 5.32
CA LEU A 66 -12.18 -3.73 6.77
C LEU A 66 -11.44 -2.45 7.20
N ASP A 67 -11.70 -2.04 8.43
CA ASP A 67 -11.10 -0.86 9.02
C ASP A 67 -10.24 -1.22 10.25
N PRO A 68 -8.94 -1.46 10.07
CA PRO A 68 -8.05 -1.85 11.15
C PRO A 68 -7.82 -0.68 12.11
N SER A 69 -8.11 -0.88 13.39
CA SER A 69 -7.89 0.12 14.46
C SER A 69 -6.42 0.52 14.64
N SER A 70 -5.48 -0.30 14.16
CA SER A 70 -4.04 -0.04 14.17
C SER A 70 -3.56 0.80 12.98
N ALA A 71 -4.41 1.12 12.01
CA ALA A 71 -4.02 1.99 10.91
C ALA A 71 -4.02 3.45 11.33
N SER A 72 -2.97 4.15 10.91
CA SER A 72 -2.90 5.60 10.99
C SER A 72 -3.85 6.27 9.99
N ASP A 73 -4.22 7.52 10.26
CA ASP A 73 -4.99 8.33 9.32
C ASP A 73 -4.29 8.47 7.97
N TRP A 74 -2.96 8.52 7.97
CA TRP A 74 -2.16 8.57 6.75
C TRP A 74 -2.32 7.31 5.89
N GLU A 75 -2.29 6.11 6.48
CA GLU A 75 -2.55 4.84 5.76
C GLU A 75 -3.96 4.81 5.18
N ARG A 76 -4.95 5.32 5.93
CA ARG A 76 -6.33 5.43 5.46
C ARG A 76 -6.44 6.37 4.27
N GLN A 77 -5.83 7.56 4.33
CA GLN A 77 -5.82 8.52 3.21
C GLN A 77 -5.17 7.93 1.97
N LEU A 78 -4.03 7.25 2.13
CA LEU A 78 -3.34 6.57 1.04
C LEU A 78 -4.23 5.51 0.36
N TYR A 79 -4.99 4.75 1.14
CA TYR A 79 -5.98 3.80 0.59
C TYR A 79 -7.12 4.51 -0.14
N ILE A 80 -7.67 5.60 0.40
CA ILE A 80 -8.72 6.39 -0.25
C ILE A 80 -8.23 6.90 -1.61
N GLU A 81 -7.04 7.49 -1.67
CA GLU A 81 -6.43 7.96 -2.93
C GLU A 81 -6.29 6.82 -3.95
N PHE A 82 -5.80 5.65 -3.52
CA PHE A 82 -5.71 4.46 -4.36
C PHE A 82 -7.09 4.03 -4.89
N ARG A 83 -8.09 3.95 -4.02
CA ARG A 83 -9.45 3.53 -4.37
C ARG A 83 -10.09 4.48 -5.37
N GLU A 84 -9.97 5.79 -5.16
CA GLU A 84 -10.50 6.80 -6.07
C GLU A 84 -9.84 6.72 -7.45
N ARG A 85 -8.50 6.63 -7.49
CA ARG A 85 -7.74 6.52 -8.74
C ARG A 85 -8.14 5.30 -9.55
N THR A 86 -8.21 4.13 -8.90
CA THR A 86 -8.53 2.87 -9.58
C THR A 86 -10.00 2.75 -9.96
N THR A 87 -10.91 3.34 -9.18
CA THR A 87 -12.34 3.41 -9.52
C THR A 87 -12.61 4.37 -10.67
N ALA A 88 -11.96 5.55 -10.69
CA ALA A 88 -12.06 6.51 -11.78
C ALA A 88 -11.53 5.94 -13.11
N ALA A 89 -10.42 5.18 -13.06
CA ALA A 89 -9.89 4.49 -14.23
C ALA A 89 -10.88 3.46 -14.80
N LYS A 90 -11.60 2.73 -13.94
CA LYS A 90 -12.65 1.78 -14.36
C LYS A 90 -13.83 2.48 -15.04
N ARG A 91 -14.30 3.60 -14.49
CA ARG A 91 -15.41 4.38 -15.06
C ARG A 91 -15.08 4.95 -16.44
N LYS A 92 -13.85 5.42 -16.66
CA LYS A 92 -13.41 5.91 -17.99
C LYS A 92 -13.43 4.80 -19.05
N LYS A 93 -13.00 3.58 -18.71
CA LYS A 93 -13.04 2.44 -19.65
C LYS A 93 -14.48 2.09 -20.05
N GLN A 94 -15.38 1.96 -19.08
CA GLN A 94 -16.78 1.64 -19.36
C GLN A 94 -17.51 2.73 -20.15
N GLY A 95 -17.21 4.01 -19.91
CA GLY A 95 -17.81 5.12 -20.67
C GLY A 95 -17.34 5.19 -22.13
N SER A 96 -16.10 4.75 -22.43
CA SER A 96 -15.59 4.68 -23.79
C SER A 96 -16.14 3.47 -24.56
N GLU A 97 -16.29 2.31 -23.92
CA GLU A 97 -16.85 1.12 -24.56
C GLU A 97 -18.35 1.25 -24.88
N SER A 98 -19.12 2.01 -24.09
CA SER A 98 -20.54 2.25 -24.37
C SER A 98 -20.81 3.29 -25.46
N ALA A 99 -19.82 4.09 -25.87
CA ALA A 99 -20.00 5.12 -26.90
C ALA A 99 -19.83 4.58 -28.34
N GLU A 100 -19.24 3.40 -28.53
CA GLU A 100 -19.02 2.78 -29.86
C GLU A 100 -20.17 1.86 -30.31
N GLN A 101 -21.18 1.58 -29.48
CA GLN A 101 -22.27 0.63 -29.80
C GLN A 101 -23.60 1.28 -30.25
N THR A 102 -23.62 2.57 -30.60
CA THR A 102 -24.85 3.30 -30.97
C THR A 102 -24.90 3.81 -32.42
N ASP A 103 -24.09 3.26 -33.33
CA ASP A 103 -24.18 3.56 -34.78
C ASP A 103 -24.23 2.24 -35.59
N GLY A 104 -25.35 1.52 -35.49
CA GLY A 104 -25.63 0.30 -36.24
C GLY A 104 -27.12 0.10 -36.47
#